data_AF-A0A553BPF4-F1
#
_entry.id   AF-A0A553BPF4-F1
#
_cell.length_a   1.000
_cell.length_b   1.000
_cell.length_c   1.000
_cell.angle_alpha   90.00
_cell.angle_beta   90.00
_cell.angle_gamma   90.00
#
_symmetry.space_group_name_H-M   'P 1'
#
loop_
_entity.id
_entity.type
_entity.pdbx_description
1 polymer ?
#
loop_
_entity_poly.entity_id
_entity_poly.type
_entity_poly.pdbx_seq_one_letter_code
_entity_poly.pdbx_strand_id
1 'polypeptide(L)'
;MKTKNLLLTFAILFIALISGCAEDDFVETVGVCPIVESTIPANGALGIPFNQIISATFNEAVNPSTINLSTFIITEADGTAVTGIVTYSGTTATFTPASPLSPNTTYTARITTGVKDVMGNALQTDYVWTFATGMIIVPVVITTDPTNNEINVALNKIITATFSVPMDPLTINNSTFTVKQGTNTIAGVITYTGSTVSFTPTNPLTTNTVYTVTLTTGAKSLQGTPLATNYVWSFTTVPAPTVTATDPLNNAIAVDLNKTVTANFSLAMDPLTINTTTFTLKQGTTIIPGVVTYTGGNTASFNPVNSLDPGLVYTATITTGAKSAAGIPLANNYVWNFTTANVATPSPIITSGLFFGVFGGNAGITNQGLLTVVNGAIGTTAASTLVTGFTDGTSGDVYTVTPLNNGVVTDGIFTDAPAPGNATKAATALAGLNAARDLYNSISPASMPGGVANPGAGELGGLTLAPGIYTASSSFSITNGNLTLNANGDPNAKWYFQAPSTLTVGDSMPSSVTFLNGVGNPNNVYWYVGTAAVINYAGGGVMVGNIIANSGVTLSSPANSTNPFLTVLNGRAISLVASVTMVNTTINVPNN
;
A
#
# COMPACT_ATOMS: atom_id res chain seq x y z
N MET A 1 -125.26 28.43 -2.45
CA MET A 1 -125.25 29.41 -3.56
C MET A 1 -123.79 29.63 -3.95
N LYS A 2 -123.25 29.39 -5.14
CA LYS A 2 -123.78 29.09 -6.48
C LYS A 2 -122.72 28.26 -7.24
N THR A 3 -122.80 26.93 -7.17
CA THR A 3 -121.92 25.99 -7.92
C THR A 3 -122.43 25.70 -9.35
N LYS A 4 -123.49 26.40 -9.79
CA LYS A 4 -124.21 26.10 -11.04
C LYS A 4 -123.90 27.03 -12.23
N ASN A 5 -123.06 28.05 -12.06
CA ASN A 5 -122.82 29.06 -13.12
C ASN A 5 -121.43 29.06 -13.79
N LEU A 6 -120.51 28.16 -13.44
CA LEU A 6 -119.18 28.08 -14.12
C LEU A 6 -119.01 26.81 -14.98
N LEU A 7 -119.86 25.80 -14.77
CA LEU A 7 -119.93 24.60 -15.62
C LEU A 7 -120.40 24.90 -17.06
N LEU A 8 -121.03 26.06 -17.29
CA LEU A 8 -121.41 26.51 -18.63
C LEU A 8 -120.23 27.13 -19.42
N THR A 9 -119.17 27.60 -18.74
CA THR A 9 -118.02 28.27 -19.37
C THR A 9 -116.95 27.28 -19.83
N PHE A 10 -116.88 26.09 -19.22
CA PHE A 10 -115.96 25.01 -19.65
C PHE A 10 -116.49 24.17 -20.82
N ALA A 11 -117.80 24.14 -21.04
CA ALA A 11 -118.41 23.38 -22.14
C ALA A 11 -118.27 24.07 -23.52
N ILE A 12 -118.11 25.40 -23.55
CA ILE A 12 -117.95 26.16 -24.80
C ILE A 12 -116.47 26.26 -25.24
N LEU A 13 -115.51 26.05 -24.33
CA LEU A 13 -114.08 25.99 -24.68
C LEU A 13 -113.66 24.61 -25.25
N PHE A 14 -114.48 23.56 -25.05
CA PHE A 14 -114.19 22.21 -25.56
C PHE A 14 -114.70 21.95 -26.99
N ILE A 15 -115.49 22.87 -27.57
CA ILE A 15 -116.03 22.73 -28.95
C ILE A 15 -115.17 23.49 -29.99
N ALA A 16 -114.19 24.29 -29.55
CA ALA A 16 -113.25 25.00 -30.43
C ALA A 16 -111.89 24.28 -30.60
N LEU A 17 -111.83 22.96 -30.39
CA LEU A 17 -110.59 22.15 -30.40
C LEU A 17 -110.61 20.99 -31.41
N ILE A 18 -111.50 21.02 -32.41
CA ILE A 18 -111.59 19.96 -33.43
C ILE A 18 -111.76 20.55 -34.83
N SER A 19 -110.72 21.24 -35.35
CA SER A 19 -110.59 21.53 -36.79
C SER A 19 -109.21 22.10 -37.11
N GLY A 20 -108.16 21.30 -36.89
CA GLY A 20 -106.78 21.69 -37.16
C GLY A 20 -105.82 20.51 -37.21
N CYS A 21 -106.21 19.42 -37.86
CA CYS A 21 -105.27 18.39 -38.28
C CYS A 21 -104.73 18.80 -39.66
N ALA A 22 -103.57 19.44 -39.69
CA ALA A 22 -102.72 19.39 -40.88
C ALA A 22 -102.11 17.99 -40.95
N GLU A 23 -102.10 17.37 -42.14
CA GLU A 23 -101.29 16.19 -42.40
C GLU A 23 -99.83 16.51 -42.08
N ASP A 24 -99.26 15.77 -41.14
CA ASP A 24 -97.84 15.79 -40.83
C ASP A 24 -97.12 15.00 -41.92
N ASP A 25 -96.59 15.68 -42.93
CA ASP A 25 -95.69 15.12 -43.96
C ASP A 25 -94.31 14.75 -43.37
N PHE A 26 -94.29 14.13 -42.18
CA PHE A 26 -93.07 13.56 -41.62
C PHE A 26 -92.79 12.23 -42.33
N VAL A 27 -91.98 12.29 -43.39
CA VAL A 27 -91.37 11.11 -43.99
C VAL A 27 -90.32 10.59 -43.01
N GLU A 28 -90.65 9.50 -42.29
CA GLU A 28 -89.69 8.79 -41.45
C GLU A 28 -88.55 8.23 -42.32
N THR A 29 -87.38 8.87 -42.27
CA THR A 29 -86.15 8.26 -42.78
C THR A 29 -85.75 7.13 -41.83
N VAL A 30 -86.08 5.88 -42.20
CA VAL A 30 -85.61 4.69 -41.50
C VAL A 30 -84.09 4.62 -41.63
N GLY A 31 -83.39 5.08 -40.60
CA GLY A 31 -81.93 5.09 -40.47
C GLY A 31 -81.53 5.09 -39.00
N VAL A 32 -80.40 4.47 -38.67
CA VAL A 32 -79.85 4.53 -37.31
C VAL A 32 -79.36 5.98 -37.12
N CYS A 33 -79.69 6.59 -35.98
CA CYS A 33 -79.17 7.93 -35.67
C CYS A 33 -77.72 7.79 -35.16
N PRO A 34 -76.83 8.75 -35.46
CA PRO A 34 -75.48 8.70 -34.94
C PRO A 34 -75.49 8.82 -33.41
N ILE A 35 -74.69 7.99 -32.74
CA ILE A 35 -74.48 7.94 -31.29
C ILE A 35 -72.98 7.91 -31.03
N VAL A 36 -72.52 8.62 -30.01
CA VAL A 36 -71.13 8.55 -29.54
C VAL A 36 -70.96 7.28 -28.70
N GLU A 37 -70.14 6.33 -29.17
CA GLU A 37 -69.87 5.06 -28.49
C GLU A 37 -68.75 5.18 -27.45
N SER A 38 -67.75 6.00 -27.72
CA SER A 38 -66.61 6.18 -26.82
C SER A 38 -65.92 7.52 -27.02
N THR A 39 -65.22 7.97 -25.99
CA THR A 39 -64.41 9.19 -26.02
C THR A 39 -63.04 8.96 -25.42
N ILE A 40 -62.05 9.71 -25.91
CA ILE A 40 -60.73 9.83 -25.30
C ILE A 40 -60.49 11.31 -25.05
N PRO A 41 -60.24 11.75 -23.80
CA PRO A 41 -60.37 10.98 -22.57
C PRO A 41 -61.79 10.44 -22.35
N ALA A 42 -61.89 9.35 -21.59
CA ALA A 42 -63.18 8.84 -21.14
C ALA A 42 -63.89 9.88 -20.25
N ASN A 43 -65.22 9.80 -20.18
CA ASN A 43 -65.99 10.69 -19.31
C ASN A 43 -65.54 10.58 -17.85
N GLY A 44 -65.26 11.72 -17.22
CA GLY A 44 -64.74 11.83 -15.85
C GLY A 44 -63.25 11.51 -15.71
N ALA A 45 -62.48 11.38 -16.79
CA ALA A 45 -61.05 11.13 -16.71
C ALA A 45 -60.32 12.26 -15.95
N LEU A 46 -59.46 11.89 -15.00
CA LEU A 46 -58.66 12.81 -14.20
C LEU A 46 -57.17 12.63 -14.50
N GLY A 47 -56.38 13.70 -14.32
CA GLY A 47 -54.93 13.62 -14.43
C GLY A 47 -54.42 13.42 -15.85
N ILE A 48 -55.18 13.84 -16.86
CA ILE A 48 -54.75 13.71 -18.26
C ILE A 48 -53.53 14.61 -18.56
N PRO A 49 -52.69 14.25 -19.55
CA PRO A 49 -51.62 15.11 -20.04
C PRO A 49 -52.12 16.45 -20.60
N PHE A 50 -51.31 17.50 -20.52
CA PHE A 50 -51.69 18.83 -21.04
C PHE A 50 -51.77 18.89 -22.57
N ASN A 51 -51.10 17.97 -23.28
CA ASN A 51 -51.16 17.84 -24.74
C ASN A 51 -52.17 16.78 -25.20
N GLN A 52 -53.17 16.46 -24.37
CA GLN A 52 -54.18 15.46 -24.68
C GLN A 52 -54.94 15.81 -25.96
N ILE A 53 -54.91 14.88 -26.91
CA ILE A 53 -55.80 14.90 -28.08
C ILE A 53 -57.17 14.36 -27.64
N ILE A 54 -58.24 15.06 -28.00
CA ILE A 54 -59.60 14.71 -27.57
C ILE A 54 -60.34 14.09 -28.75
N SER A 55 -60.96 12.93 -28.58
CA SER A 55 -61.68 12.24 -29.64
C SER A 55 -63.02 11.69 -29.19
N ALA A 56 -63.93 11.52 -30.16
CA ALA A 56 -65.22 10.87 -30.04
C ALA A 56 -65.41 9.90 -31.21
N THR A 57 -65.73 8.65 -30.91
CA THR A 57 -66.01 7.60 -31.91
C THR A 57 -67.51 7.36 -31.96
N PHE A 58 -68.06 7.37 -33.16
CA PHE A 58 -69.49 7.16 -33.43
C PHE A 58 -69.77 5.71 -33.85
N ASN A 59 -71.01 5.26 -33.64
CA ASN A 59 -71.50 3.93 -34.08
C ASN A 59 -71.52 3.78 -35.61
N GLU A 60 -71.51 4.89 -36.34
CA GLU A 60 -71.53 4.92 -37.80
C GLU A 60 -70.81 6.15 -38.36
N ALA A 61 -70.67 6.21 -39.68
CA ALA A 61 -70.03 7.33 -40.34
C ALA A 61 -70.92 8.58 -40.34
N VAL A 62 -70.44 9.66 -39.73
CA VAL A 62 -71.09 10.99 -39.79
C VAL A 62 -70.66 11.78 -41.02
N ASN A 63 -71.50 12.71 -41.46
CA ASN A 63 -71.17 13.63 -42.55
C ASN A 63 -70.03 14.58 -42.10
N PRO A 64 -68.83 14.52 -42.73
CA PRO A 64 -67.68 15.29 -42.30
C PRO A 64 -67.88 16.81 -42.29
N SER A 65 -68.80 17.34 -43.10
CA SER A 65 -69.11 18.78 -43.13
C SER A 65 -69.86 19.26 -41.87
N THR A 66 -70.53 18.35 -41.17
CA THR A 66 -71.35 18.64 -39.98
C THR A 66 -70.60 18.49 -38.66
N ILE A 67 -69.38 17.94 -38.67
CA ILE A 67 -68.50 17.80 -37.50
C ILE A 67 -67.33 18.80 -37.60
N ASN A 68 -67.46 19.93 -36.92
CA ASN A 68 -66.51 21.04 -36.97
C ASN A 68 -66.48 21.78 -35.62
N LEU A 69 -65.78 22.91 -35.51
CA LEU A 69 -65.63 23.64 -34.24
C LEU A 69 -66.93 24.22 -33.66
N SER A 70 -68.03 24.28 -34.44
CA SER A 70 -69.35 24.66 -33.93
C SER A 70 -70.17 23.47 -33.38
N THR A 71 -69.75 22.23 -33.67
CA THR A 71 -70.47 21.02 -33.30
C THR A 71 -69.64 20.05 -32.45
N PHE A 72 -68.31 20.18 -32.42
CA PHE A 72 -67.41 19.55 -31.46
C PHE A 72 -66.69 20.66 -30.68
N ILE A 73 -67.23 20.96 -29.51
CA ILE A 73 -66.84 22.10 -28.68
C ILE A 73 -66.14 21.59 -27.42
N ILE A 74 -65.02 22.21 -27.05
CA ILE A 74 -64.34 22.01 -25.77
C ILE A 74 -64.36 23.33 -25.01
N THR A 75 -64.78 23.32 -23.75
CA THR A 75 -64.87 24.51 -22.88
C THR A 75 -64.21 24.27 -21.54
N GLU A 76 -63.68 25.33 -20.94
CA GLU A 76 -63.29 25.36 -19.53
C GLU A 76 -64.52 25.53 -18.62
N ALA A 77 -64.33 25.31 -17.32
CA ALA A 77 -65.41 25.42 -16.33
C ALA A 77 -66.07 26.82 -16.26
N ASP A 78 -65.38 27.87 -16.70
CA ASP A 78 -65.90 29.24 -16.80
C ASP A 78 -66.67 29.51 -18.11
N GLY A 79 -66.76 28.53 -19.01
CA GLY A 79 -67.41 28.62 -20.32
C GLY A 79 -66.49 29.10 -21.46
N THR A 80 -65.22 29.37 -21.19
CA THR A 80 -64.25 29.77 -22.23
C THR A 80 -64.00 28.62 -23.19
N ALA A 81 -64.16 28.85 -24.50
CA ALA A 81 -63.91 27.82 -25.52
C ALA A 81 -62.40 27.62 -25.75
N VAL A 82 -61.98 26.36 -25.78
CA VAL A 82 -60.62 25.98 -26.16
C VAL A 82 -60.50 26.04 -27.68
N THR A 83 -59.46 26.71 -28.18
CA THR A 83 -59.17 26.76 -29.62
C THR A 83 -58.46 25.49 -30.08
N GLY A 84 -58.73 25.04 -31.29
CA GLY A 84 -58.16 23.81 -31.82
C GLY A 84 -58.59 23.53 -33.25
N ILE A 85 -58.25 22.33 -33.72
CA ILE A 85 -58.62 21.83 -35.05
C ILE A 85 -59.45 20.56 -34.86
N VAL A 86 -60.59 20.50 -35.53
CA VAL A 86 -61.39 19.28 -35.63
C VAL A 86 -61.04 18.58 -36.94
N THR A 87 -60.72 17.30 -36.85
CA THR A 87 -60.51 16.39 -37.98
C THR A 87 -61.43 15.19 -37.82
N TYR A 88 -61.77 14.55 -38.93
CA TYR A 88 -62.66 13.39 -38.93
C TYR A 88 -62.13 12.32 -39.88
N SER A 89 -62.05 11.07 -39.40
CA SER A 89 -61.57 9.93 -40.18
C SER A 89 -62.28 8.64 -39.74
N GLY A 90 -62.77 7.86 -40.71
CA GLY A 90 -63.57 6.66 -40.45
C GLY A 90 -64.87 7.01 -39.72
N THR A 91 -64.96 6.63 -38.44
CA THR A 91 -66.06 6.97 -37.52
C THR A 91 -65.60 7.83 -36.34
N THR A 92 -64.40 8.40 -36.37
CA THR A 92 -63.81 9.11 -35.23
C THR A 92 -63.55 10.58 -35.55
N ALA A 93 -64.13 11.46 -34.75
CA ALA A 93 -63.81 12.88 -34.72
C ALA A 93 -62.70 13.14 -33.72
N THR A 94 -61.72 13.95 -34.08
CA THR A 94 -60.56 14.30 -33.27
C THR A 94 -60.40 15.80 -33.18
N PHE A 95 -60.44 16.34 -31.97
CA PHE A 95 -60.11 17.70 -31.61
C PHE A 95 -58.68 17.77 -31.09
N THR A 96 -57.83 18.52 -31.81
CA THR A 96 -56.45 18.81 -31.40
C THR A 96 -56.39 20.24 -30.87
N PRO A 97 -56.17 20.47 -29.55
CA PRO A 97 -56.00 21.80 -29.00
C PRO A 97 -54.86 22.57 -29.67
N ALA A 98 -55.05 23.86 -29.94
CA ALA A 98 -54.03 24.72 -30.56
C ALA A 98 -52.90 25.11 -29.59
N SER A 99 -53.15 24.97 -28.29
CA SER A 99 -52.17 25.15 -27.22
C SER A 99 -52.41 24.08 -26.15
N PRO A 100 -51.38 23.72 -25.34
CA PRO A 100 -51.57 22.79 -24.24
C PRO A 100 -52.70 23.24 -23.30
N LEU A 101 -53.50 22.28 -22.85
CA LEU A 101 -54.56 22.49 -21.87
C LEU A 101 -53.97 23.02 -20.56
N SER A 102 -54.68 23.94 -19.92
CA SER A 102 -54.35 24.53 -18.63
C SER A 102 -54.25 23.45 -17.55
N PRO A 103 -53.29 23.54 -16.61
CA PRO A 103 -53.12 22.55 -15.55
C PRO A 103 -54.19 22.67 -14.47
N ASN A 104 -54.54 21.55 -13.83
CA ASN A 104 -55.56 21.45 -12.77
C ASN A 104 -56.91 22.06 -13.18
N THR A 105 -57.28 21.92 -14.46
CA THR A 105 -58.47 22.50 -15.06
C THR A 105 -59.42 21.40 -15.51
N THR A 106 -60.71 21.57 -15.17
CA THR A 106 -61.78 20.72 -15.68
C THR A 106 -62.30 21.30 -16.99
N TYR A 107 -62.37 20.45 -18.00
CA TYR A 107 -62.90 20.74 -19.33
C TYR A 107 -64.20 19.98 -19.56
N THR A 108 -65.11 20.60 -20.30
CA THR A 108 -66.35 20.00 -20.80
C THR A 108 -66.28 19.94 -22.31
N ALA A 109 -66.40 18.73 -22.85
CA ALA A 109 -66.50 18.47 -24.27
C ALA A 109 -67.96 18.17 -24.65
N ARG A 110 -68.37 18.68 -25.82
CA ARG A 110 -69.75 18.60 -26.30
C ARG A 110 -69.77 18.30 -27.79
N ILE A 111 -70.43 17.21 -28.17
CA ILE A 111 -70.93 16.99 -29.53
C ILE A 111 -72.38 17.44 -29.59
N THR A 112 -72.71 18.41 -30.44
CA THR A 112 -74.08 18.94 -30.53
C THR A 112 -74.97 18.13 -31.47
N THR A 113 -76.29 18.27 -31.34
CA THR A 113 -77.29 17.77 -32.30
C THR A 113 -77.13 18.32 -33.73
N GLY A 114 -76.18 19.24 -33.97
CA GLY A 114 -75.81 19.70 -35.30
C GLY A 114 -75.05 18.65 -36.13
N VAL A 115 -74.47 17.62 -35.49
CA VAL A 115 -73.80 16.51 -36.20
C VAL A 115 -74.84 15.57 -36.81
N LYS A 116 -74.68 15.25 -38.10
CA LYS A 116 -75.59 14.38 -38.85
C LYS A 116 -74.85 13.23 -39.50
N ASP A 117 -75.53 12.11 -39.72
CA ASP A 117 -75.04 11.04 -40.59
C ASP A 117 -75.01 11.46 -42.07
N VAL A 118 -74.57 10.55 -42.94
CA VAL A 118 -74.55 10.78 -44.40
C VAL A 118 -75.95 10.84 -45.03
N MET A 119 -76.99 10.35 -44.34
CA MET A 119 -78.39 10.36 -44.78
C MET A 119 -79.16 11.59 -44.26
N GLY A 120 -78.56 12.39 -43.38
CA GLY A 120 -79.12 13.59 -42.79
C GLY A 120 -79.76 13.42 -41.41
N ASN A 121 -79.71 12.22 -40.81
CA ASN A 121 -80.21 11.98 -39.46
C ASN A 121 -79.28 12.63 -38.42
N ALA A 122 -79.84 13.42 -37.53
CA ALA A 122 -79.08 14.16 -36.52
C ALA A 122 -78.79 13.30 -35.27
N LEU A 123 -77.70 13.61 -34.57
CA LEU A 123 -77.52 13.17 -33.19
C LEU A 123 -78.72 13.68 -32.37
N GLN A 124 -79.42 12.78 -31.68
CA GLN A 124 -80.72 13.10 -31.06
C GLN A 124 -80.61 14.01 -29.83
N THR A 125 -79.51 13.89 -29.10
CA THR A 125 -79.22 14.69 -27.90
C THR A 125 -77.74 15.02 -27.87
N ASP A 126 -77.40 16.23 -27.43
CA ASP A 126 -76.02 16.62 -27.26
C ASP A 126 -75.29 15.64 -26.34
N TYR A 127 -74.15 15.13 -26.81
CA TYR A 127 -73.31 14.25 -26.03
C TYR A 127 -72.28 15.09 -25.29
N VAL A 128 -72.37 15.13 -23.96
CA VAL A 128 -71.52 15.94 -23.10
C VAL A 128 -70.72 15.03 -22.17
N TRP A 129 -69.41 15.26 -22.11
CA TRP A 129 -68.53 14.59 -21.16
C TRP A 129 -67.51 15.56 -20.59
N THR A 130 -66.98 15.22 -19.42
CA THR A 130 -65.98 16.03 -18.74
C THR A 130 -64.66 15.28 -18.60
N PHE A 131 -63.58 16.02 -18.48
CA PHE A 131 -62.26 15.49 -18.12
C PHE A 131 -61.44 16.59 -17.43
N ALA A 132 -60.45 16.22 -16.64
CA ALA A 132 -59.60 17.18 -15.92
C ALA A 132 -58.12 16.90 -16.15
N THR A 133 -57.37 17.95 -16.46
CA THR A 133 -55.90 17.91 -16.52
C THR A 133 -55.31 17.72 -15.13
N GLY A 134 -54.12 17.11 -15.06
CA GLY A 134 -53.40 16.94 -13.80
C GLY A 134 -52.86 18.25 -13.21
N MET A 135 -52.35 18.19 -11.97
CA MET A 135 -51.58 19.29 -11.37
C MET A 135 -50.17 19.36 -11.98
N ILE A 136 -49.56 20.55 -12.01
CA ILE A 136 -48.12 20.68 -12.26
C ILE A 136 -47.37 20.20 -11.01
N ILE A 137 -46.60 19.12 -11.14
CA ILE A 137 -45.65 18.68 -10.11
C ILE A 137 -44.27 19.19 -10.50
N VAL A 138 -43.75 20.12 -9.72
CA VAL A 138 -42.38 20.62 -9.91
C VAL A 138 -41.39 19.58 -9.37
N PRO A 139 -40.47 19.06 -10.20
CA PRO A 139 -39.45 18.13 -9.72
C PRO A 139 -38.53 18.82 -8.70
N VAL A 140 -38.20 18.09 -7.64
CA VAL A 140 -37.19 18.49 -6.65
C VAL A 140 -36.16 17.39 -6.48
N VAL A 141 -34.93 17.76 -6.12
CA VAL A 141 -33.89 16.80 -5.73
C VAL A 141 -34.12 16.42 -4.27
N ILE A 142 -34.35 15.15 -3.98
CA ILE A 142 -34.59 14.61 -2.64
C ILE A 142 -33.27 14.30 -1.94
N THR A 143 -32.36 13.59 -2.61
CA THR A 143 -31.07 13.18 -2.06
C THR A 143 -29.98 13.27 -3.11
N THR A 144 -28.75 13.49 -2.64
CA THR A 144 -27.53 13.38 -3.45
C THR A 144 -26.53 12.47 -2.76
N ASP A 145 -25.71 11.81 -3.55
CA ASP A 145 -24.53 11.07 -3.07
C ASP A 145 -23.36 11.35 -4.01
N PRO A 146 -22.29 12.05 -3.58
CA PRO A 146 -22.05 12.55 -2.24
C PRO A 146 -23.11 13.55 -1.74
N THR A 147 -23.29 13.57 -0.43
CA THR A 147 -24.10 14.58 0.27
C THR A 147 -23.45 15.97 0.16
N ASN A 148 -24.25 17.03 0.32
CA ASN A 148 -23.73 18.40 0.21
C ASN A 148 -22.68 18.70 1.30
N ASN A 149 -21.53 19.19 0.88
CA ASN A 149 -20.31 19.42 1.66
C ASN A 149 -19.67 18.15 2.27
N GLU A 150 -19.96 16.97 1.73
CA GLU A 150 -19.27 15.74 2.14
C GLU A 150 -17.76 15.88 1.94
N ILE A 151 -16.97 15.41 2.91
CA ILE A 151 -15.51 15.38 2.84
C ILE A 151 -15.00 13.94 2.77
N ASN A 152 -13.75 13.77 2.35
CA ASN A 152 -13.12 12.47 2.20
C ASN A 152 -13.82 11.53 1.20
N VAL A 153 -14.42 12.11 0.16
CA VAL A 153 -15.06 11.33 -0.91
C VAL A 153 -14.01 10.58 -1.72
N ALA A 154 -14.25 9.29 -1.99
CA ALA A 154 -13.37 8.44 -2.79
C ALA A 154 -13.21 8.97 -4.23
N LEU A 155 -12.03 8.78 -4.83
CA LEU A 155 -11.72 9.36 -6.15
C LEU A 155 -12.50 8.72 -7.31
N ASN A 156 -13.02 7.51 -7.12
CA ASN A 156 -13.82 6.77 -8.09
C ASN A 156 -15.34 6.84 -7.79
N LYS A 157 -15.76 7.79 -6.95
CA LYS A 157 -17.15 7.92 -6.54
C LYS A 157 -18.07 8.18 -7.75
N ILE A 158 -19.14 7.39 -7.84
CA ILE A 158 -20.27 7.68 -8.73
C ILE A 158 -21.13 8.73 -8.05
N ILE A 159 -21.37 9.85 -8.74
CA ILE A 159 -22.11 10.99 -8.22
C ILE A 159 -23.57 10.83 -8.62
N THR A 160 -24.51 10.84 -7.68
CA THR A 160 -25.93 10.58 -7.93
C THR A 160 -26.82 11.67 -7.34
N ALA A 161 -28.01 11.79 -7.92
CA ALA A 161 -29.11 12.59 -7.38
C ALA A 161 -30.45 11.89 -7.64
N THR A 162 -31.33 11.88 -6.66
CA THR A 162 -32.68 11.29 -6.76
C THR A 162 -33.73 12.38 -6.78
N PHE A 163 -34.63 12.33 -7.76
CA PHE A 163 -35.71 13.30 -7.95
C PHE A 163 -37.04 12.83 -7.30
N SER A 164 -37.93 13.78 -7.01
CA SER A 164 -39.28 13.51 -6.48
C SER A 164 -40.25 12.88 -7.47
N VAL A 165 -39.95 12.99 -8.76
CA VAL A 165 -40.73 12.40 -9.86
C VAL A 165 -39.77 11.87 -10.93
N PRO A 166 -40.21 10.91 -11.77
CA PRO A 166 -39.48 10.54 -12.97
C PRO A 166 -39.23 11.73 -13.90
N MET A 167 -37.99 11.87 -14.34
CA MET A 167 -37.49 12.89 -15.27
C MET A 167 -37.49 12.35 -16.70
N ASP A 168 -37.55 13.24 -17.68
CA ASP A 168 -37.31 12.91 -19.08
C ASP A 168 -35.80 12.63 -19.29
N PRO A 169 -35.40 11.38 -19.58
CA PRO A 169 -33.99 11.02 -19.74
C PRO A 169 -33.27 11.81 -20.84
N LEU A 170 -33.98 12.30 -21.86
CA LEU A 170 -33.39 13.08 -22.94
C LEU A 170 -32.93 14.48 -22.46
N THR A 171 -33.56 14.98 -21.41
CA THR A 171 -33.21 16.26 -20.78
C THR A 171 -32.14 16.13 -19.71
N ILE A 172 -31.73 14.90 -19.36
CA ILE A 172 -30.68 14.63 -18.38
C ILE A 172 -29.39 14.26 -19.12
N ASN A 173 -28.53 15.27 -19.35
CA ASN A 173 -27.32 15.13 -20.16
C ASN A 173 -26.20 16.08 -19.66
N ASN A 174 -25.07 16.11 -20.35
CA ASN A 174 -23.88 16.89 -19.92
C ASN A 174 -24.09 18.41 -19.87
N SER A 175 -25.20 18.94 -20.39
CA SER A 175 -25.56 20.36 -20.24
C SER A 175 -26.44 20.63 -19.01
N THR A 176 -27.13 19.60 -18.49
CA THR A 176 -28.09 19.73 -17.39
C THR A 176 -27.62 19.07 -16.10
N PHE A 177 -26.71 18.10 -16.16
CA PHE A 177 -25.95 17.59 -15.02
C PHE A 177 -24.47 17.87 -15.27
N THR A 178 -23.90 18.83 -14.55
CA THR A 178 -22.49 19.21 -14.70
C THR A 178 -21.73 18.99 -13.41
N VAL A 179 -20.51 18.47 -13.51
CA VAL A 179 -19.56 18.35 -12.39
C VAL A 179 -18.35 19.21 -12.74
N LYS A 180 -17.96 20.12 -11.84
CA LYS A 180 -16.86 21.06 -12.06
C LYS A 180 -15.84 21.05 -10.94
N GLN A 181 -14.58 21.19 -11.32
CA GLN A 181 -13.46 21.57 -10.46
C GLN A 181 -13.15 23.04 -10.72
N GLY A 182 -13.65 23.94 -9.89
CA GLY A 182 -13.59 25.38 -10.16
C GLY A 182 -14.28 25.72 -11.49
N THR A 183 -13.53 26.20 -12.48
CA THR A 183 -14.05 26.49 -13.83
C THR A 183 -14.01 25.29 -14.78
N ASN A 184 -13.24 24.25 -14.47
CA ASN A 184 -13.03 23.10 -15.34
C ASN A 184 -14.19 22.10 -15.23
N THR A 185 -14.80 21.73 -16.34
CA THR A 185 -15.82 20.67 -16.40
C THR A 185 -15.17 19.29 -16.40
N ILE A 186 -15.68 18.39 -15.56
CA ILE A 186 -15.24 17.00 -15.48
C ILE A 186 -16.02 16.17 -16.48
N ALA A 187 -15.31 15.37 -17.27
CA ALA A 187 -15.92 14.43 -18.19
C ALA A 187 -16.43 13.18 -17.45
N GLY A 188 -17.59 12.70 -17.85
CA GLY A 188 -18.18 11.49 -17.30
C GLY A 188 -19.36 11.00 -18.13
N VAL A 189 -19.84 9.82 -17.76
CA VAL A 189 -20.99 9.17 -18.37
C VAL A 189 -22.19 9.36 -17.46
N ILE A 190 -23.28 9.88 -18.03
CA ILE A 190 -24.56 10.03 -17.35
C ILE A 190 -25.44 8.83 -17.67
N THR A 191 -26.03 8.26 -16.63
CA THR A 191 -27.08 7.23 -16.72
C THR A 191 -28.28 7.67 -15.89
N TYR A 192 -29.46 7.23 -16.28
CA TYR A 192 -30.70 7.55 -15.58
C TYR A 192 -31.56 6.30 -15.44
N THR A 193 -32.01 5.99 -14.22
CA THR A 193 -32.82 4.80 -13.95
C THR A 193 -33.82 5.11 -12.84
N GLY A 194 -35.10 4.80 -13.09
CA GLY A 194 -36.20 5.14 -12.18
C GLY A 194 -36.31 6.65 -12.00
N SER A 195 -35.95 7.14 -10.82
CA SER A 195 -35.90 8.56 -10.47
C SER A 195 -34.50 9.06 -10.13
N THR A 196 -33.46 8.29 -10.42
CA THR A 196 -32.08 8.59 -10.02
C THR A 196 -31.19 8.80 -11.25
N VAL A 197 -30.51 9.94 -11.30
CA VAL A 197 -29.41 10.20 -12.23
C VAL A 197 -28.09 9.80 -11.58
N SER A 198 -27.21 9.18 -12.35
CA SER A 198 -25.86 8.81 -11.93
C SER A 198 -24.83 9.31 -12.94
N PHE A 199 -23.83 10.05 -12.46
CA PHE A 199 -22.68 10.52 -13.21
C PHE A 199 -21.45 9.72 -12.77
N THR A 200 -20.85 9.00 -13.72
CA THR A 200 -19.61 8.25 -13.52
C THR A 200 -18.46 9.01 -14.17
N PRO A 201 -17.52 9.59 -13.40
CA PRO A 201 -16.35 10.26 -13.97
C PRO A 201 -15.54 9.33 -14.88
N THR A 202 -15.08 9.83 -16.04
CA THR A 202 -14.29 9.01 -16.98
C THR A 202 -12.89 8.70 -16.45
N ASN A 203 -12.32 9.64 -15.67
CA ASN A 203 -11.06 9.47 -14.96
C ASN A 203 -11.30 9.61 -13.46
N PRO A 204 -10.49 8.97 -12.60
CA PRO A 204 -10.53 9.23 -11.16
C PRO A 204 -10.42 10.73 -10.87
N LEU A 205 -11.20 11.18 -9.90
CA LEU A 205 -11.17 12.56 -9.41
C LEU A 205 -9.80 12.85 -8.78
N THR A 206 -9.42 14.12 -8.77
CA THR A 206 -8.18 14.62 -8.16
C THR A 206 -8.31 14.61 -6.63
N THR A 207 -7.23 14.30 -5.91
CA THR A 207 -7.22 14.28 -4.44
C THR A 207 -7.39 15.67 -3.82
N ASN A 208 -7.91 15.74 -2.59
CA ASN A 208 -8.08 16.98 -1.81
C ASN A 208 -8.71 18.15 -2.61
N THR A 209 -9.71 17.84 -3.42
CA THR A 209 -10.27 18.78 -4.40
C THR A 209 -11.76 18.94 -4.18
N VAL A 210 -12.21 20.20 -4.20
CA VAL A 210 -13.64 20.53 -4.15
C VAL A 210 -14.24 20.39 -5.55
N TYR A 211 -15.29 19.59 -5.64
CA TYR A 211 -16.12 19.46 -6.83
C TYR A 211 -17.49 20.08 -6.58
N THR A 212 -17.96 20.85 -7.53
CA THR A 212 -19.31 21.43 -7.53
C THR A 212 -20.14 20.73 -8.59
N VAL A 213 -21.27 20.19 -8.19
CA VAL A 213 -22.24 19.58 -9.09
C VAL A 213 -23.42 20.54 -9.27
N THR A 214 -23.91 20.64 -10.49
CA THR A 214 -25.06 21.48 -10.82
C THR A 214 -26.03 20.71 -11.70
N LEU A 215 -27.25 20.58 -11.19
CA LEU A 215 -28.44 20.20 -11.94
C LEU A 215 -29.17 21.47 -12.38
N THR A 216 -29.29 21.71 -13.68
CA THR A 216 -29.86 22.96 -14.20
C THR A 216 -31.37 22.88 -14.39
N THR A 217 -32.03 24.03 -14.52
CA THR A 217 -33.46 24.12 -14.91
C THR A 217 -33.76 23.54 -16.31
N GLY A 218 -32.74 23.14 -17.08
CA GLY A 218 -32.93 22.38 -18.32
C GLY A 218 -33.38 20.94 -18.10
N ALA A 219 -33.17 20.37 -16.91
CA ALA A 219 -33.68 19.05 -16.52
C ALA A 219 -35.19 19.11 -16.27
N LYS A 220 -35.98 18.29 -16.97
CA LYS A 220 -37.45 18.32 -16.95
C LYS A 220 -38.06 16.98 -16.56
N SER A 221 -39.25 17.02 -15.96
CA SER A 221 -40.10 15.84 -15.76
C SER A 221 -40.57 15.26 -17.10
N LEU A 222 -41.12 14.03 -17.09
CA LEU A 222 -41.77 13.46 -18.28
C LEU A 222 -42.94 14.31 -18.81
N GLN A 223 -43.51 15.20 -17.98
CA GLN A 223 -44.57 16.15 -18.37
C GLN A 223 -44.00 17.50 -18.87
N GLY A 224 -42.68 17.62 -18.98
CA GLY A 224 -42.00 18.83 -19.46
C GLY A 224 -41.79 19.92 -18.40
N THR A 225 -42.10 19.67 -17.14
CA THR A 225 -41.91 20.63 -16.04
C THR A 225 -40.43 20.68 -15.61
N PRO A 226 -39.74 21.84 -15.69
CA PRO A 226 -38.34 21.96 -15.28
C PRO A 226 -38.17 21.96 -13.76
N LEU A 227 -36.94 21.73 -13.29
CA LEU A 227 -36.56 22.13 -11.92
C LEU A 227 -36.86 23.63 -11.70
N ALA A 228 -37.33 24.00 -10.50
CA ALA A 228 -37.66 25.39 -10.18
C ALA A 228 -36.44 26.34 -10.28
N THR A 229 -35.30 25.87 -9.78
CA THR A 229 -34.02 26.57 -9.82
C THR A 229 -32.91 25.54 -10.07
N ASN A 230 -31.73 26.02 -10.45
CA ASN A 230 -30.56 25.15 -10.47
C ASN A 230 -30.33 24.58 -9.06
N TYR A 231 -30.13 23.27 -8.97
CA TYR A 231 -29.75 22.61 -7.73
C TYR A 231 -28.23 22.42 -7.72
N VAL A 232 -27.56 23.02 -6.74
CA VAL A 232 -26.10 23.07 -6.66
C VAL A 232 -25.66 22.49 -5.32
N TRP A 233 -24.71 21.56 -5.36
CA TRP A 233 -24.06 21.03 -4.17
C TRP A 233 -22.57 20.82 -4.44
N SER A 234 -21.79 20.68 -3.39
CA SER A 234 -20.37 20.39 -3.50
C SER A 234 -19.94 19.24 -2.60
N PHE A 235 -18.77 18.69 -2.88
CA PHE A 235 -18.09 17.72 -2.02
C PHE A 235 -16.58 17.83 -2.18
N THR A 236 -15.82 17.31 -1.22
CA THR A 236 -14.36 17.32 -1.21
C THR A 236 -13.81 15.91 -1.24
N THR A 237 -12.95 15.63 -2.21
CA THR A 237 -12.28 14.33 -2.29
C THR A 237 -11.25 14.15 -1.19
N VAL A 238 -11.01 12.89 -0.83
CA VAL A 238 -9.99 12.51 0.16
C VAL A 238 -8.58 13.00 -0.24
N PRO A 239 -7.75 13.46 0.73
CA PRO A 239 -6.37 13.85 0.46
C PRO A 239 -5.46 12.64 0.18
N ALA A 240 -4.32 12.90 -0.45
CA ALA A 240 -3.27 11.89 -0.57
C ALA A 240 -2.69 11.57 0.82
N PRO A 241 -2.31 10.31 1.09
CA PRO A 241 -1.64 9.96 2.34
C PRO A 241 -0.30 10.71 2.45
N THR A 242 0.08 11.03 3.68
CA THR A 242 1.35 11.66 4.04
C THR A 242 1.98 10.92 5.20
N VAL A 243 3.32 10.95 5.30
CA VAL A 243 4.02 10.48 6.49
C VAL A 243 4.02 11.60 7.53
N THR A 244 3.45 11.34 8.70
CA THR A 244 3.27 12.32 9.78
C THR A 244 4.38 12.27 10.82
N ALA A 245 5.02 11.11 11.00
CA ALA A 245 6.16 10.94 11.89
C ALA A 245 7.02 9.73 11.45
N THR A 246 8.29 9.74 11.83
CA THR A 246 9.20 8.60 11.66
C THR A 246 9.94 8.33 12.95
N ASP A 247 10.32 7.07 13.16
CA ASP A 247 11.26 6.68 14.21
C ASP A 247 12.29 5.71 13.59
N PRO A 248 13.58 6.07 13.46
CA PRO A 248 14.17 7.33 13.93
C PRO A 248 13.61 8.58 13.26
N LEU A 249 13.67 9.69 13.99
CA LEU A 249 13.41 11.01 13.42
C LEU A 249 14.41 11.33 12.31
N ASN A 250 14.01 12.16 11.35
CA ASN A 250 14.93 12.60 10.29
C ASN A 250 16.15 13.34 10.88
N ASN A 251 17.34 12.94 10.42
CA ASN A 251 18.66 13.33 10.92
C ASN A 251 18.93 12.97 12.40
N ALA A 252 18.21 12.00 12.98
CA ALA A 252 18.54 11.48 14.30
C ALA A 252 19.97 10.93 14.32
N ILE A 253 20.70 11.17 15.40
CA ILE A 253 22.04 10.65 15.63
C ILE A 253 22.03 9.67 16.80
N ALA A 254 23.07 8.86 16.91
CA ALA A 254 23.22 7.88 17.99
C ALA A 254 22.07 6.87 18.07
N VAL A 255 21.52 6.49 16.92
CA VAL A 255 20.45 5.49 16.84
C VAL A 255 20.99 4.10 17.16
N ASP A 256 20.26 3.34 17.99
CA ASP A 256 20.61 1.97 18.33
C ASP A 256 20.80 1.07 17.10
N LEU A 257 21.76 0.15 17.16
CA LEU A 257 22.11 -0.70 16.01
C LEU A 257 21.03 -1.72 15.65
N ASN A 258 20.17 -2.11 16.60
CA ASN A 258 19.05 -3.04 16.39
C ASN A 258 17.71 -2.31 16.16
N LYS A 259 17.76 -1.04 15.77
CA LYS A 259 16.56 -0.20 15.65
C LYS A 259 15.61 -0.74 14.58
N THR A 260 14.36 -0.96 14.98
CA THR A 260 13.23 -1.06 14.03
C THR A 260 12.88 0.34 13.53
N VAL A 261 12.88 0.53 12.22
CA VAL A 261 12.57 1.79 11.56
C VAL A 261 11.07 1.85 11.29
N THR A 262 10.38 2.93 11.68
CA THR A 262 8.93 3.06 11.56
C THR A 262 8.52 4.38 10.93
N ALA A 263 7.33 4.39 10.34
CA ALA A 263 6.69 5.58 9.78
C ALA A 263 5.19 5.56 10.06
N ASN A 264 4.67 6.69 10.52
CA ASN A 264 3.24 6.91 10.75
C ASN A 264 2.64 7.66 9.56
N PHE A 265 1.46 7.23 9.11
CA PHE A 265 0.73 7.83 7.99
C PHE A 265 -0.48 8.64 8.47
N SER A 266 -0.88 9.65 7.71
CA SER A 266 -2.10 10.44 7.97
C SER A 266 -3.40 9.68 7.68
N LEU A 267 -3.33 8.60 6.91
CA LEU A 267 -4.48 7.75 6.55
C LEU A 267 -4.09 6.27 6.69
N ALA A 268 -5.09 5.41 6.83
CA ALA A 268 -4.89 3.97 6.74
C ALA A 268 -4.41 3.59 5.32
N MET A 269 -3.35 2.79 5.27
CA MET A 269 -2.70 2.31 4.06
C MET A 269 -3.23 0.94 3.66
N ASP A 270 -3.06 0.58 2.38
CA ASP A 270 -3.32 -0.78 1.90
C ASP A 270 -2.12 -1.69 2.29
N PRO A 271 -2.33 -2.71 3.16
CA PRO A 271 -1.27 -3.62 3.58
C PRO A 271 -0.53 -4.32 2.45
N LEU A 272 -1.16 -4.54 1.29
CA LEU A 272 -0.52 -5.20 0.15
C LEU A 272 0.51 -4.28 -0.54
N THR A 273 0.38 -2.96 -0.36
CA THR A 273 1.25 -1.96 -0.98
C THR A 273 2.39 -1.50 -0.08
N ILE A 274 2.41 -1.90 1.19
CA ILE A 274 3.49 -1.62 2.14
C ILE A 274 4.36 -2.87 2.27
N ASN A 275 5.46 -2.93 1.54
CA ASN A 275 6.36 -4.08 1.48
C ASN A 275 7.81 -3.63 1.22
N THR A 276 8.72 -4.59 1.03
CA THR A 276 10.17 -4.33 0.86
C THR A 276 10.54 -3.56 -0.41
N THR A 277 9.61 -3.36 -1.35
CA THR A 277 9.81 -2.51 -2.54
C THR A 277 9.34 -1.07 -2.34
N THR A 278 8.42 -0.85 -1.40
CA THR A 278 7.83 0.47 -1.13
C THR A 278 8.30 1.08 0.17
N PHE A 279 8.79 0.30 1.13
CA PHE A 279 9.49 0.75 2.32
C PHE A 279 10.88 0.12 2.33
N THR A 280 11.89 0.92 1.95
CA THR A 280 13.27 0.47 1.79
C THR A 280 14.20 1.16 2.79
N LEU A 281 15.25 0.45 3.23
CA LEU A 281 16.37 1.01 3.98
C LEU A 281 17.67 0.81 3.17
N LYS A 282 18.48 1.86 3.06
CA LYS A 282 19.76 1.83 2.34
C LYS A 282 20.90 2.43 3.16
N GLN A 283 22.10 1.93 2.94
CA GLN A 283 23.36 2.57 3.34
C GLN A 283 24.09 2.99 2.07
N GLY A 284 24.17 4.30 1.80
CA GLY A 284 24.59 4.79 0.49
C GLY A 284 23.75 4.19 -0.64
N THR A 285 24.36 3.39 -1.51
CA THR A 285 23.69 2.66 -2.60
C THR A 285 23.28 1.24 -2.23
N THR A 286 23.81 0.70 -1.13
CA THR A 286 23.57 -0.68 -0.66
C THR A 286 22.18 -0.80 -0.06
N ILE A 287 21.41 -1.80 -0.50
CA ILE A 287 20.10 -2.13 0.09
C ILE A 287 20.32 -2.95 1.34
N ILE A 288 19.71 -2.53 2.45
CA ILE A 288 19.71 -3.28 3.71
C ILE A 288 18.52 -4.24 3.68
N PRO A 289 18.73 -5.55 3.83
CA PRO A 289 17.63 -6.50 3.91
C PRO A 289 16.89 -6.34 5.25
N GLY A 290 15.56 -6.44 5.18
CA GLY A 290 14.70 -6.34 6.35
C GLY A 290 13.30 -6.87 6.07
N VAL A 291 12.56 -7.09 7.15
CA VAL A 291 11.16 -7.48 7.12
C VAL A 291 10.31 -6.23 7.26
N VAL A 292 9.43 -5.99 6.29
CA VAL A 292 8.42 -4.94 6.38
C VAL A 292 7.14 -5.53 6.94
N THR A 293 6.57 -4.89 7.96
CA THR A 293 5.29 -5.29 8.56
C THR A 293 4.33 -4.10 8.63
N TYR A 294 3.09 -4.34 8.22
CA TYR A 294 1.96 -3.43 8.37
C TYR A 294 0.69 -4.28 8.47
N THR A 295 0.07 -4.34 9.66
CA THR A 295 -1.09 -5.19 9.95
C THR A 295 -2.40 -4.41 10.10
N GLY A 296 -2.39 -3.11 9.80
CA GLY A 296 -3.51 -2.18 9.96
C GLY A 296 -3.17 -0.98 10.83
N GLY A 297 -4.05 0.03 10.86
CA GLY A 297 -3.81 1.29 11.56
C GLY A 297 -3.02 2.28 10.71
N ASN A 298 -2.02 2.95 11.29
CA ASN A 298 -1.29 4.04 10.62
C ASN A 298 0.23 3.86 10.64
N THR A 299 0.77 2.78 11.21
CA THR A 299 2.23 2.63 11.39
C THR A 299 2.77 1.45 10.60
N ALA A 300 3.70 1.72 9.69
CA ALA A 300 4.51 0.68 9.06
C ALA A 300 5.87 0.56 9.76
N SER A 301 6.40 -0.64 9.82
CA SER A 301 7.73 -0.90 10.38
C SER A 301 8.59 -1.71 9.43
N PHE A 302 9.88 -1.38 9.40
CA PHE A 302 10.95 -2.07 8.73
C PHE A 302 11.92 -2.57 9.81
N ASN A 303 12.04 -3.89 9.96
CA ASN A 303 12.98 -4.51 10.88
C ASN A 303 14.17 -5.09 10.10
N PRO A 304 15.38 -4.51 10.19
CA PRO A 304 16.57 -5.06 9.56
C PRO A 304 16.80 -6.52 9.96
N VAL A 305 17.25 -7.36 9.01
CA VAL A 305 17.57 -8.78 9.31
C VAL A 305 18.77 -8.89 10.26
N ASN A 306 19.77 -8.03 10.04
CA ASN A 306 20.96 -7.92 10.87
C ASN A 306 20.99 -6.54 11.54
N SER A 307 21.69 -6.43 12.68
CA SER A 307 22.01 -5.14 13.26
C SER A 307 22.70 -4.24 12.23
N LEU A 308 22.37 -2.96 12.27
CA LEU A 308 22.99 -1.93 11.45
C LEU A 308 24.44 -1.69 11.89
N ASP A 309 25.27 -1.26 10.94
CA ASP A 309 26.68 -0.94 11.19
C ASP A 309 26.79 0.39 11.97
N PRO A 310 27.75 0.51 12.90
CA PRO A 310 27.89 1.68 13.74
C PRO A 310 28.44 2.89 13.00
N GLY A 311 28.00 4.09 13.42
CA GLY A 311 28.50 5.37 12.92
C GLY A 311 28.16 5.69 11.46
N LEU A 312 27.32 4.89 10.81
CA LEU A 312 26.94 5.07 9.41
C LEU A 312 25.60 5.80 9.28
N VAL A 313 25.43 6.49 8.16
CA VAL A 313 24.17 7.11 7.76
C VAL A 313 23.35 6.10 6.98
N TYR A 314 22.11 5.91 7.41
CA TYR A 314 21.10 5.11 6.73
C TYR A 314 19.99 5.99 6.20
N THR A 315 19.52 5.68 5.00
CA THR A 315 18.42 6.37 4.33
C THR A 315 17.25 5.43 4.21
N ALA A 316 16.16 5.78 4.89
CA ALA A 316 14.88 5.11 4.73
C ALA A 316 14.03 5.85 3.68
N THR A 317 13.25 5.09 2.93
CA THR A 317 12.38 5.65 1.88
C THR A 317 11.05 4.92 1.85
N ILE A 318 9.96 5.69 1.86
CA ILE A 318 8.64 5.20 1.47
C ILE A 318 8.31 5.77 0.10
N THR A 319 8.09 4.89 -0.89
CA THR A 319 7.89 5.30 -2.28
C THR A 319 6.43 5.64 -2.58
N THR A 320 6.18 6.30 -3.71
CA THR A 320 4.82 6.52 -4.24
C THR A 320 4.08 5.23 -4.61
N GLY A 321 4.74 4.07 -4.57
CA GLY A 321 4.09 2.77 -4.70
C GLY A 321 3.22 2.40 -3.49
N ALA A 322 3.47 3.00 -2.31
CA ALA A 322 2.63 2.84 -1.13
C ALA A 322 1.33 3.64 -1.27
N LYS A 323 0.18 2.96 -1.10
CA LYS A 323 -1.15 3.53 -1.34
C LYS A 323 -2.05 3.44 -0.12
N SER A 324 -2.99 4.37 -0.01
CA SER A 324 -4.09 4.29 0.95
C SER A 324 -5.00 3.08 0.65
N ALA A 325 -5.87 2.71 1.60
CA ALA A 325 -6.92 1.70 1.36
C ALA A 325 -7.85 2.05 0.17
N ALA A 326 -7.94 3.33 -0.21
CA ALA A 326 -8.68 3.81 -1.38
C ALA A 326 -7.86 3.82 -2.67
N GLY A 327 -6.65 3.25 -2.67
CA GLY A 327 -5.76 3.15 -3.84
C GLY A 327 -4.97 4.42 -4.17
N ILE A 328 -4.92 5.39 -3.26
CA ILE A 328 -4.31 6.70 -3.50
C ILE A 328 -2.84 6.67 -3.09
N PRO A 329 -1.87 6.93 -3.99
CA PRO A 329 -0.46 6.92 -3.66
C PRO A 329 -0.05 8.13 -2.81
N LEU A 330 1.10 8.03 -2.13
CA LEU A 330 1.80 9.22 -1.65
C LEU A 330 2.07 10.18 -2.82
N ALA A 331 1.98 11.49 -2.55
CA ALA A 331 2.24 12.51 -3.57
C ALA A 331 3.69 12.50 -4.06
N ASN A 332 4.64 12.21 -3.17
CA ASN A 332 6.06 12.07 -3.46
C ASN A 332 6.66 10.96 -2.61
N ASN A 333 7.83 10.45 -3.00
CA ASN A 333 8.62 9.59 -2.10
C ASN A 333 8.94 10.36 -0.82
N TYR A 334 8.70 9.73 0.33
CA TYR A 334 9.12 10.26 1.61
C TYR A 334 10.48 9.66 1.97
N VAL A 335 11.48 10.52 2.13
CA VAL A 335 12.87 10.12 2.38
C VAL A 335 13.34 10.75 3.67
N TRP A 336 13.93 9.97 4.55
CA TRP A 336 14.59 10.45 5.75
C TRP A 336 15.86 9.68 6.01
N ASN A 337 16.79 10.32 6.71
CA ASN A 337 18.05 9.71 7.09
C ASN A 337 18.21 9.68 8.61
N PHE A 338 19.09 8.81 9.09
CA PHE A 338 19.52 8.77 10.49
C PHE A 338 20.93 8.18 10.56
N THR A 339 21.65 8.51 11.63
CA THR A 339 23.01 8.03 11.89
C THR A 339 23.00 7.09 13.09
N THR A 340 23.52 5.88 12.90
CA THR A 340 23.66 4.90 13.96
C THR A 340 24.70 5.33 15.00
N ALA A 341 24.56 4.84 16.22
CA ALA A 341 25.53 5.07 17.28
C ALA A 341 26.92 4.60 16.87
N ASN A 342 27.93 5.40 17.20
CA ASN A 342 29.30 4.94 17.19
C ASN A 342 29.46 3.92 18.33
N VAL A 343 30.07 2.79 18.03
CA VAL A 343 30.61 1.93 19.08
C VAL A 343 32.02 2.45 19.35
N ALA A 344 32.19 3.20 20.44
CA ALA A 344 33.52 3.52 20.92
C ALA A 344 34.21 2.20 21.27
N THR A 345 35.11 1.72 20.43
CA THR A 345 35.93 0.56 20.78
C THR A 345 36.97 1.03 21.79
N PRO A 346 36.95 0.54 23.04
CA PRO A 346 38.01 0.85 23.98
C PRO A 346 39.33 0.42 23.34
N SER A 347 40.40 1.20 23.51
CA SER A 347 41.71 0.75 23.10
C SER A 347 42.11 -0.43 23.99
N PRO A 348 42.53 -1.57 23.41
CA PRO A 348 43.02 -2.68 24.20
C PRO A 348 44.28 -2.20 24.91
N ILE A 349 44.51 -2.73 26.12
CA ILE A 349 45.76 -2.48 26.81
C ILE A 349 46.79 -3.36 26.13
N ILE A 350 47.50 -2.80 25.15
CA ILE A 350 48.70 -3.41 24.59
C ILE A 350 49.83 -3.00 25.52
N THR A 351 50.16 -3.85 26.49
CA THR A 351 51.40 -3.65 27.25
C THR A 351 52.58 -3.82 26.28
N SER A 352 53.63 -3.02 26.45
CA SER A 352 54.81 -2.94 25.57
C SER A 352 55.66 -4.22 25.53
N GLY A 353 55.10 -5.39 25.89
CA GLY A 353 55.77 -6.67 26.07
C GLY A 353 55.17 -7.86 25.32
N LEU A 354 54.09 -7.71 24.54
CA LEU A 354 53.59 -8.82 23.71
C LEU A 354 54.28 -8.83 22.33
N PHE A 355 55.44 -9.48 22.26
CA PHE A 355 56.22 -9.63 21.01
C PHE A 355 56.20 -11.05 20.43
N PHE A 356 55.57 -12.00 21.12
CA PHE A 356 55.43 -13.37 20.62
C PHE A 356 54.35 -13.47 19.54
N GLY A 357 54.69 -14.12 18.43
CA GLY A 357 53.74 -14.61 17.44
C GLY A 357 52.98 -15.84 17.91
N VAL A 358 53.68 -16.70 18.65
CA VAL A 358 53.14 -17.94 19.21
C VAL A 358 53.51 -18.05 20.67
N PHE A 359 52.54 -18.41 21.52
CA PHE A 359 52.82 -18.69 22.91
C PHE A 359 52.09 -19.94 23.40
N GLY A 360 52.82 -20.92 23.91
CA GLY A 360 52.30 -22.24 24.29
C GLY A 360 52.17 -22.48 25.79
N GLY A 361 51.57 -21.53 26.53
CA GLY A 361 51.28 -21.67 27.96
C GLY A 361 52.41 -22.32 28.77
N ASN A 362 52.05 -23.23 29.68
CA ASN A 362 52.99 -24.11 30.38
C ASN A 362 53.07 -25.53 29.80
N ALA A 363 52.35 -25.81 28.70
CA ALA A 363 52.30 -27.12 28.05
C ALA A 363 53.18 -27.22 26.79
N GLY A 364 53.79 -26.11 26.37
CA GLY A 364 54.76 -26.09 25.27
C GLY A 364 54.16 -25.85 23.88
N ILE A 365 54.98 -26.04 22.86
CA ILE A 365 54.63 -25.78 21.46
C ILE A 365 55.07 -26.97 20.61
N THR A 366 54.18 -27.48 19.79
CA THR A 366 54.46 -28.66 18.95
C THR A 366 54.23 -28.34 17.49
N ASN A 367 55.25 -28.56 16.66
CA ASN A 367 55.14 -28.62 15.22
C ASN A 367 55.31 -30.06 14.71
N GLN A 368 54.45 -30.45 13.77
CA GLN A 368 54.50 -31.75 13.09
C GLN A 368 54.59 -31.61 11.56
N GLY A 369 54.92 -30.43 11.04
CA GLY A 369 55.05 -30.18 9.60
C GLY A 369 56.44 -29.67 9.17
N LEU A 370 56.78 -29.87 7.90
CA LEU A 370 58.04 -29.42 7.30
C LEU A 370 57.98 -28.02 6.72
N LEU A 371 56.77 -27.51 6.46
CA LEU A 371 56.58 -26.21 5.82
C LEU A 371 56.16 -25.13 6.83
N THR A 372 56.30 -25.42 8.12
CA THR A 372 55.95 -24.48 9.18
C THR A 372 56.99 -23.36 9.26
N VAL A 373 56.52 -22.11 9.18
CA VAL A 373 57.35 -20.91 9.30
C VAL A 373 56.65 -19.93 10.24
N VAL A 374 57.34 -19.52 11.29
CA VAL A 374 56.92 -18.42 12.16
C VAL A 374 57.81 -17.23 11.88
N ASN A 375 57.27 -16.24 11.17
CA ASN A 375 57.90 -14.95 10.92
C ASN A 375 57.73 -14.06 12.15
N GLY A 376 58.44 -14.43 13.23
CA GLY A 376 58.41 -13.78 14.54
C GLY A 376 58.96 -14.70 15.63
N ALA A 377 58.79 -14.30 16.89
CA ALA A 377 59.27 -15.07 18.04
C ALA A 377 58.21 -16.06 18.57
N ILE A 378 58.65 -17.18 19.15
CA ILE A 378 57.78 -18.10 19.90
C ILE A 378 58.23 -18.24 21.36
N GLY A 379 57.28 -18.48 22.26
CA GLY A 379 57.56 -18.57 23.69
C GLY A 379 56.70 -19.57 24.45
N THR A 380 57.23 -20.11 25.54
CA THR A 380 56.44 -20.87 26.53
C THR A 380 57.11 -20.79 27.90
N THR A 381 56.33 -20.86 28.98
CA THR A 381 56.88 -21.01 30.34
C THR A 381 57.22 -22.48 30.66
N ALA A 382 56.99 -23.40 29.72
CA ALA A 382 57.38 -24.78 29.83
C ALA A 382 58.89 -24.98 29.66
N ALA A 383 59.37 -26.13 30.11
CA ALA A 383 60.72 -26.61 29.81
C ALA A 383 60.93 -26.74 28.29
N SER A 384 62.14 -26.44 27.82
CA SER A 384 62.55 -26.55 26.42
C SER A 384 62.21 -27.89 25.75
N THR A 385 62.16 -28.98 26.52
CA THR A 385 61.80 -30.32 26.03
C THR A 385 60.35 -30.45 25.57
N LEU A 386 59.49 -29.49 25.93
CA LEU A 386 58.08 -29.41 25.49
C LEU A 386 57.92 -28.50 24.25
N VAL A 387 59.01 -27.97 23.71
CA VAL A 387 59.04 -27.40 22.36
C VAL A 387 59.58 -28.46 21.40
N THR A 388 58.80 -28.77 20.37
CA THR A 388 59.13 -29.85 19.42
C THR A 388 58.90 -29.44 17.98
N GLY A 389 59.76 -29.90 17.09
CA GLY A 389 59.67 -29.65 15.66
C GLY A 389 60.08 -28.25 15.21
N PHE A 390 61.03 -27.60 15.88
CA PHE A 390 61.49 -26.27 15.47
C PHE A 390 63.01 -26.14 15.46
N THR A 391 63.49 -25.34 14.51
CA THR A 391 64.83 -24.75 14.50
C THR A 391 64.71 -23.25 14.68
N ASP A 392 65.49 -22.70 15.60
CA ASP A 392 65.63 -21.26 15.82
C ASP A 392 66.49 -20.66 14.70
N GLY A 393 65.90 -19.77 13.90
CA GLY A 393 66.59 -19.12 12.79
C GLY A 393 67.62 -18.08 13.21
N THR A 394 67.61 -17.63 14.48
CA THR A 394 68.56 -16.65 15.00
C THR A 394 69.82 -17.30 15.58
N SER A 395 69.65 -18.35 16.38
CA SER A 395 70.75 -19.04 17.07
C SER A 395 71.17 -20.35 16.41
N GLY A 396 70.32 -20.96 15.57
CA GLY A 396 70.50 -22.31 15.05
C GLY A 396 70.12 -23.42 16.05
N ASP A 397 69.56 -23.07 17.22
CA ASP A 397 69.13 -24.04 18.23
C ASP A 397 68.03 -24.96 17.69
N VAL A 398 68.13 -26.26 17.98
CA VAL A 398 67.18 -27.28 17.51
C VAL A 398 66.36 -27.82 18.67
N TYR A 399 65.03 -27.88 18.49
CA TYR A 399 64.06 -28.32 19.48
C TYR A 399 63.32 -29.56 18.97
N THR A 400 63.83 -30.74 19.32
CA THR A 400 63.24 -32.06 19.01
C THR A 400 62.76 -32.19 17.55
N VAL A 401 63.68 -31.95 16.60
CA VAL A 401 63.42 -32.03 15.17
C VAL A 401 63.65 -33.44 14.64
N THR A 402 62.79 -33.86 13.74
CA THR A 402 62.87 -35.09 12.93
C THR A 402 62.84 -34.72 11.44
N PRO A 403 63.10 -35.67 10.53
CA PRO A 403 62.94 -35.44 9.09
C PRO A 403 61.51 -35.06 8.63
N LEU A 404 60.50 -35.11 9.51
CA LEU A 404 59.10 -34.87 9.17
C LEU A 404 58.49 -33.62 9.83
N ASN A 405 59.23 -32.89 10.67
CA ASN A 405 58.64 -31.78 11.45
C ASN A 405 59.58 -30.59 11.69
N ASN A 406 60.48 -30.26 10.78
CA ASN A 406 61.39 -29.13 11.00
C ASN A 406 60.77 -27.78 10.58
N GLY A 407 60.13 -27.08 11.51
CA GLY A 407 59.66 -25.71 11.30
C GLY A 407 60.74 -24.67 11.62
N VAL A 408 60.66 -23.49 11.01
CA VAL A 408 61.62 -22.39 11.22
C VAL A 408 60.96 -21.24 11.98
N VAL A 409 61.67 -20.68 12.97
CA VAL A 409 61.25 -19.48 13.73
C VAL A 409 62.26 -18.36 13.48
N THR A 410 61.83 -17.22 12.95
CA THR A 410 62.78 -16.19 12.48
C THR A 410 63.36 -15.33 13.59
N ASP A 411 62.65 -15.12 14.70
CA ASP A 411 63.03 -14.12 15.72
C ASP A 411 63.24 -14.73 17.12
N GLY A 412 63.55 -16.03 17.18
CA GLY A 412 63.99 -16.71 18.39
C GLY A 412 62.94 -17.55 19.12
N ILE A 413 63.44 -18.54 19.85
CA ILE A 413 62.65 -19.48 20.65
C ILE A 413 62.99 -19.30 22.14
N PHE A 414 61.96 -18.96 22.95
CA PHE A 414 62.11 -18.57 24.35
C PHE A 414 61.41 -19.57 25.28
N THR A 415 62.20 -20.35 26.02
CA THR A 415 61.72 -21.46 26.84
C THR A 415 62.54 -21.58 28.12
N ASP A 416 62.02 -22.31 29.11
CA ASP A 416 62.77 -22.63 30.32
C ASP A 416 63.80 -23.75 30.08
N ALA A 417 64.73 -23.90 31.01
CA ALA A 417 65.71 -24.98 31.03
C ALA A 417 65.05 -26.36 30.82
N PRO A 418 65.79 -27.36 30.30
CA PRO A 418 67.21 -27.36 29.97
C PRO A 418 67.55 -26.67 28.64
N ALA A 419 68.84 -26.67 28.24
CA ALA A 419 69.28 -26.18 26.94
C ALA A 419 68.51 -26.88 25.79
N PRO A 420 68.14 -26.15 24.70
CA PRO A 420 68.57 -24.78 24.39
C PRO A 420 67.85 -23.64 25.14
N GLY A 421 66.89 -23.96 26.01
CA GLY A 421 66.29 -23.03 26.97
C GLY A 421 67.24 -22.65 28.11
N ASN A 422 66.93 -21.55 28.80
CA ASN A 422 67.70 -21.07 29.95
C ASN A 422 66.90 -20.03 30.75
N ALA A 423 67.41 -19.64 31.93
CA ALA A 423 66.73 -18.70 32.82
C ALA A 423 66.42 -17.33 32.18
N THR A 424 67.28 -16.82 31.29
CA THR A 424 67.03 -15.55 30.58
C THR A 424 65.88 -15.71 29.59
N LYS A 425 65.89 -16.78 28.78
CA LYS A 425 64.79 -17.11 27.86
C LYS A 425 63.48 -17.34 28.63
N ALA A 426 63.53 -18.00 29.79
CA ALA A 426 62.38 -18.21 30.67
C ALA A 426 61.79 -16.90 31.20
N ALA A 427 62.64 -15.97 31.66
CA ALA A 427 62.21 -14.66 32.15
C ALA A 427 61.51 -13.84 31.05
N THR A 428 62.06 -13.88 29.83
CA THR A 428 61.47 -13.25 28.65
C THR A 428 60.14 -13.89 28.26
N ALA A 429 60.03 -15.23 28.31
CA ALA A 429 58.77 -15.94 28.08
C ALA A 429 57.71 -15.58 29.13
N LEU A 430 58.09 -15.49 30.41
CA LEU A 430 57.19 -15.09 31.49
C LEU A 430 56.67 -13.65 31.30
N ALA A 431 57.54 -12.72 30.89
CA ALA A 431 57.14 -11.35 30.59
C ALA A 431 56.11 -11.30 29.45
N GLY A 432 56.31 -12.08 28.38
CA GLY A 432 55.35 -12.18 27.28
C GLY A 432 54.02 -12.84 27.67
N LEU A 433 54.03 -13.85 28.55
CA LEU A 433 52.79 -14.43 29.08
C LEU A 433 51.98 -13.41 29.89
N ASN A 434 52.64 -12.60 30.72
CA ASN A 434 51.97 -11.55 31.48
C ASN A 434 51.36 -10.51 30.53
N ALA A 435 52.10 -10.09 29.50
CA ALA A 435 51.56 -9.19 28.47
C ALA A 435 50.37 -9.78 27.70
N ALA A 436 50.41 -11.08 27.39
CA ALA A 436 49.29 -11.80 26.79
C ALA A 436 48.05 -11.85 27.70
N ARG A 437 48.24 -12.03 29.02
CA ARG A 437 47.14 -11.99 30.01
C ARG A 437 46.53 -10.61 30.12
N ASP A 438 47.35 -9.56 30.14
CA ASP A 438 46.87 -8.18 30.17
C ASP A 438 46.01 -7.88 28.94
N LEU A 439 46.49 -8.28 27.75
CA LEU A 439 45.71 -8.16 26.51
C LEU A 439 44.40 -8.94 26.62
N TYR A 440 44.45 -10.22 26.97
CA TYR A 440 43.27 -11.10 27.10
C TYR A 440 42.19 -10.51 28.01
N ASN A 441 42.59 -10.01 29.18
CA ASN A 441 41.67 -9.37 30.11
C ASN A 441 41.10 -8.09 29.52
N SER A 442 41.93 -7.26 28.87
CA SER A 442 41.49 -5.98 28.31
C SER A 442 40.47 -6.11 27.18
N ILE A 443 40.49 -7.21 26.41
CA ILE A 443 39.54 -7.48 25.32
C ILE A 443 38.36 -8.38 25.74
N SER A 444 38.28 -8.75 27.03
CA SER A 444 37.24 -9.63 27.53
C SER A 444 35.84 -8.98 27.52
N PRO A 445 34.74 -9.76 27.53
CA PRO A 445 33.39 -9.23 27.68
C PRO A 445 33.18 -8.34 28.91
N ALA A 446 33.95 -8.57 29.97
CA ALA A 446 33.88 -7.77 31.20
C ALA A 446 34.52 -6.38 31.02
N SER A 447 35.61 -6.27 30.25
CA SER A 447 36.34 -5.02 30.01
C SER A 447 35.86 -4.26 28.77
N MET A 448 35.29 -4.96 27.79
CA MET A 448 34.67 -4.38 26.60
C MET A 448 33.23 -4.91 26.45
N PRO A 449 32.29 -4.46 27.31
CA PRO A 449 30.90 -4.90 27.25
C PRO A 449 30.16 -4.27 26.05
N GLY A 450 29.11 -4.94 25.59
CA GLY A 450 28.24 -4.47 24.51
C GLY A 450 28.61 -5.03 23.14
N GLY A 451 28.29 -4.28 22.09
CA GLY A 451 28.50 -4.71 20.71
C GLY A 451 27.33 -5.49 20.10
N VAL A 452 27.57 -6.09 18.94
CA VAL A 452 26.59 -6.91 18.22
C VAL A 452 26.56 -8.31 18.84
N ALA A 453 25.42 -8.69 19.41
CA ALA A 453 25.25 -9.97 20.05
C ALA A 453 24.93 -11.09 19.05
N ASN A 454 25.66 -12.20 19.18
CA ASN A 454 25.49 -13.47 18.48
C ASN A 454 25.27 -13.33 16.95
N PRO A 455 26.13 -12.59 16.22
CA PRO A 455 26.00 -12.43 14.77
C PRO A 455 25.99 -13.80 14.06
N GLY A 456 25.10 -13.96 13.08
CA GLY A 456 24.92 -15.23 12.36
C GLY A 456 24.59 -16.42 13.27
N ALA A 457 24.01 -16.16 14.46
CA ALA A 457 23.79 -17.14 15.50
C ALA A 457 25.07 -17.88 15.97
N GLY A 458 26.24 -17.24 15.85
CA GLY A 458 27.54 -17.83 16.17
C GLY A 458 28.32 -18.33 14.95
N GLU A 459 27.68 -18.46 13.78
CA GLU A 459 28.36 -18.76 12.51
C GLU A 459 28.68 -17.44 11.77
N LEU A 460 29.96 -17.12 11.66
CA LEU A 460 30.46 -15.91 11.00
C LEU A 460 30.82 -16.13 9.53
N GLY A 461 30.89 -17.37 9.07
CA GLY A 461 31.13 -17.71 7.66
C GLY A 461 30.04 -17.13 6.76
N GLY A 462 30.47 -16.51 5.66
CA GLY A 462 29.60 -15.82 4.71
C GLY A 462 29.17 -14.43 5.15
N LEU A 463 29.50 -13.98 6.36
CA LEU A 463 29.19 -12.63 6.82
C LEU A 463 30.22 -11.60 6.31
N THR A 464 29.77 -10.36 6.17
CA THR A 464 30.64 -9.18 6.06
C THR A 464 30.40 -8.29 7.26
N LEU A 465 31.41 -8.07 8.09
CA LEU A 465 31.28 -7.39 9.38
C LEU A 465 32.06 -6.06 9.39
N ALA A 466 31.37 -4.98 9.76
CA ALA A 466 31.96 -3.67 10.02
C ALA A 466 32.84 -3.67 11.29
N PRO A 467 33.60 -2.60 11.58
CA PRO A 467 34.41 -2.52 12.79
C PRO A 467 33.52 -2.49 14.04
N GLY A 468 33.91 -3.19 15.10
CA GLY A 468 33.12 -3.25 16.33
C GLY A 468 33.43 -4.41 17.27
N ILE A 469 32.59 -4.55 18.30
CA ILE A 469 32.63 -5.63 19.29
C ILE A 469 31.53 -6.63 18.93
N TYR A 470 31.86 -7.93 18.94
CA TYR A 470 31.00 -9.04 18.59
C TYR A 470 31.06 -10.10 19.69
N THR A 471 29.92 -10.47 20.26
CA THR A 471 29.84 -11.45 21.35
C THR A 471 29.15 -12.73 20.89
N ALA A 472 29.71 -13.90 21.21
CA ALA A 472 29.04 -15.17 20.98
C ALA A 472 28.18 -15.55 22.20
N SER A 473 27.08 -16.26 21.95
CA SER A 473 26.33 -16.93 23.03
C SER A 473 27.18 -18.02 23.72
N SER A 474 28.04 -18.70 22.95
CA SER A 474 28.99 -19.69 23.46
C SER A 474 30.28 -19.71 22.66
N SER A 475 30.19 -19.95 21.35
CA SER A 475 31.35 -20.10 20.46
C SER A 475 31.15 -19.37 19.15
N PHE A 476 32.25 -19.11 18.45
CA PHE A 476 32.22 -18.69 17.05
C PHE A 476 32.69 -19.81 16.12
N SER A 477 31.99 -19.95 15.00
CA SER A 477 32.33 -20.84 13.89
C SER A 477 32.49 -20.02 12.60
N ILE A 478 33.45 -20.41 11.76
CA ILE A 478 33.63 -19.88 10.41
C ILE A 478 33.77 -21.11 9.51
N THR A 479 32.63 -21.75 9.23
CA THR A 479 32.57 -23.03 8.51
C THR A 479 31.71 -22.95 7.26
N ASN A 480 30.80 -21.98 7.17
CA ASN A 480 29.93 -21.79 6.02
C ASN A 480 30.45 -20.70 5.08
N GLY A 481 31.67 -20.86 4.60
CA GLY A 481 32.36 -19.90 3.74
C GLY A 481 33.23 -18.89 4.50
N ASN A 482 33.74 -17.89 3.80
CA ASN A 482 34.69 -16.92 4.34
C ASN A 482 34.00 -15.82 5.15
N LEU A 483 34.66 -15.36 6.23
CA LEU A 483 34.31 -14.12 6.92
C LEU A 483 35.02 -12.95 6.25
N THR A 484 34.28 -11.90 5.90
CA THR A 484 34.84 -10.66 5.35
C THR A 484 34.76 -9.54 6.39
N LEU A 485 35.88 -8.85 6.62
CA LEU A 485 35.96 -7.68 7.52
C LEU A 485 35.96 -6.42 6.67
N ASN A 486 34.93 -5.58 6.83
CA ASN A 486 34.79 -4.35 6.07
C ASN A 486 35.24 -3.16 6.92
N ALA A 487 36.41 -2.61 6.63
CA ALA A 487 36.97 -1.45 7.32
C ALA A 487 36.20 -0.14 7.08
N ASN A 488 35.23 -0.10 6.15
CA ASN A 488 34.55 1.13 5.71
C ASN A 488 35.53 2.24 5.27
N GLY A 489 36.68 1.85 4.72
CA GLY A 489 37.74 2.76 4.29
C GLY A 489 38.73 3.20 5.38
N ASP A 490 38.52 2.81 6.64
CA ASP A 490 39.44 3.14 7.74
C ASP A 490 40.50 2.03 7.95
N PRO A 491 41.77 2.22 7.57
CA PRO A 491 42.82 1.22 7.78
C PRO A 491 43.09 0.92 9.27
N ASN A 492 42.65 1.80 10.18
CA ASN A 492 42.80 1.65 11.63
C ASN A 492 41.56 1.07 12.32
N ALA A 493 40.56 0.66 11.54
CA ALA A 493 39.37 -0.03 12.03
C ALA A 493 39.72 -1.23 12.92
N LYS A 494 38.94 -1.45 13.98
CA LYS A 494 39.17 -2.50 14.98
C LYS A 494 37.99 -3.46 15.11
N TRP A 495 38.31 -4.74 15.31
CA TRP A 495 37.34 -5.81 15.54
C TRP A 495 37.69 -6.58 16.81
N TYR A 496 36.69 -6.83 17.64
CA TYR A 496 36.82 -7.64 18.85
C TYR A 496 35.78 -8.75 18.81
N PHE A 497 36.25 -9.98 18.65
CA PHE A 497 35.41 -11.17 18.70
C PHE A 497 35.58 -11.83 20.06
N GLN A 498 34.50 -11.92 20.82
CA GLN A 498 34.48 -12.48 22.15
C GLN A 498 33.68 -13.79 22.17
N ALA A 499 34.41 -14.91 22.19
CA ALA A 499 33.85 -16.25 22.31
C ALA A 499 34.07 -16.81 23.72
N PRO A 500 33.02 -16.93 24.56
CA PRO A 500 33.13 -17.51 25.90
C PRO A 500 33.69 -18.94 25.96
N SER A 501 33.56 -19.72 24.88
CA SER A 501 34.06 -21.09 24.77
C SER A 501 35.08 -21.22 23.65
N THR A 502 34.68 -21.62 22.44
CA THR A 502 35.61 -21.99 21.36
C THR A 502 35.55 -21.05 20.16
N LEU A 503 36.63 -21.08 19.38
CA LEU A 503 36.66 -20.56 18.01
C LEU A 503 37.01 -21.71 17.05
N THR A 504 36.19 -21.91 16.03
CA THR A 504 36.45 -22.90 14.98
C THR A 504 36.45 -22.22 13.62
N VAL A 505 37.55 -22.34 12.88
CA VAL A 505 37.68 -21.83 11.50
C VAL A 505 37.94 -23.00 10.59
N GLY A 506 37.13 -23.18 9.56
CA GLY A 506 37.16 -24.35 8.70
C GLY A 506 36.75 -25.65 9.41
N ASP A 507 36.36 -26.64 8.62
CA ASP A 507 35.96 -27.97 9.07
C ASP A 507 36.64 -29.06 8.23
N SER A 508 35.87 -29.83 7.46
CA SER A 508 36.31 -30.64 6.34
C SER A 508 36.96 -29.83 5.21
N MET A 509 36.65 -28.53 5.09
CA MET A 509 37.27 -27.60 4.14
C MET A 509 37.82 -26.37 4.85
N PRO A 510 38.92 -25.76 4.36
CA PRO A 510 39.43 -24.53 4.95
C PRO A 510 38.48 -23.36 4.71
N SER A 511 38.42 -22.45 5.68
CA SER A 511 37.78 -21.14 5.55
C SER A 511 38.78 -20.02 5.80
N SER A 512 38.43 -18.82 5.36
CA SER A 512 39.30 -17.65 5.49
C SER A 512 38.61 -16.46 6.13
N VAL A 513 39.40 -15.64 6.82
CA VAL A 513 39.05 -14.30 7.26
C VAL A 513 39.83 -13.31 6.39
N THR A 514 39.15 -12.40 5.71
CA THR A 514 39.78 -11.46 4.77
C THR A 514 39.29 -10.03 4.99
N PHE A 515 40.10 -9.03 4.63
CA PHE A 515 39.65 -7.65 4.57
C PHE A 515 38.99 -7.34 3.22
N LEU A 516 37.83 -6.69 3.26
CA LEU A 516 37.17 -6.22 2.05
C LEU A 516 38.08 -5.22 1.33
N ASN A 517 38.32 -5.45 0.03
CA ASN A 517 39.18 -4.63 -0.82
C ASN A 517 40.63 -4.48 -0.30
N GLY A 518 41.07 -5.36 0.61
CA GLY A 518 42.41 -5.30 1.21
C GLY A 518 42.62 -4.14 2.19
N VAL A 519 41.57 -3.40 2.57
CA VAL A 519 41.67 -2.30 3.53
C VAL A 519 41.46 -2.84 4.95
N GLY A 520 42.53 -2.84 5.75
CA GLY A 520 42.50 -3.22 7.15
C GLY A 520 43.88 -3.62 7.66
N ASN A 521 44.00 -3.77 8.97
CA ASN A 521 45.26 -4.16 9.61
C ASN A 521 45.03 -5.38 10.52
N PRO A 522 45.72 -6.52 10.30
CA PRO A 522 45.61 -7.69 11.16
C PRO A 522 45.89 -7.41 12.65
N ASN A 523 46.69 -6.39 12.97
CA ASN A 523 46.92 -5.96 14.35
C ASN A 523 45.68 -5.48 15.08
N ASN A 524 44.67 -5.03 14.34
CA ASN A 524 43.45 -4.45 14.89
C ASN A 524 42.30 -5.46 15.00
N VAL A 525 42.56 -6.74 14.74
CA VAL A 525 41.57 -7.82 14.88
C VAL A 525 41.95 -8.66 16.08
N TYR A 526 41.04 -8.81 17.04
CA TYR A 526 41.27 -9.53 18.29
C TYR A 526 40.23 -10.62 18.50
N TRP A 527 40.70 -11.81 18.86
CA TRP A 527 39.86 -12.96 19.19
C TRP A 527 40.10 -13.36 20.63
N TYR A 528 39.17 -13.00 21.51
CA TYR A 528 39.07 -13.51 22.87
C TYR A 528 38.41 -14.88 22.82
N VAL A 529 39.12 -15.92 23.26
CA VAL A 529 38.62 -17.31 23.26
C VAL A 529 38.72 -17.88 24.67
N GLY A 530 37.58 -18.21 25.28
CA GLY A 530 37.49 -18.68 26.66
C GLY A 530 38.12 -20.06 26.91
N THR A 531 38.22 -20.89 25.86
CA THR A 531 38.84 -22.21 25.91
C THR A 531 39.84 -22.39 24.76
N ALA A 532 39.52 -23.16 23.73
CA ALA A 532 40.43 -23.50 22.65
C ALA A 532 39.99 -22.92 21.29
N ALA A 533 40.98 -22.57 20.46
CA ALA A 533 40.80 -22.20 19.07
C ALA A 533 41.33 -23.29 18.14
N VAL A 534 40.54 -23.67 17.13
CA VAL A 534 40.93 -24.63 16.09
C VAL A 534 40.82 -23.94 14.74
N ILE A 535 41.95 -23.78 14.06
CA ILE A 535 42.09 -23.04 12.82
C ILE A 535 42.46 -23.98 11.68
N ASN A 536 41.55 -24.11 10.72
CA ASN A 536 41.62 -24.91 9.52
C ASN A 536 42.23 -26.29 9.78
N TYR A 537 41.55 -27.12 10.56
CA TYR A 537 42.04 -28.45 10.95
C TYR A 537 42.38 -29.34 9.73
N ALA A 538 41.62 -29.20 8.63
CA ALA A 538 41.90 -29.86 7.35
C ALA A 538 43.10 -29.27 6.55
N GLY A 539 43.73 -28.20 7.04
CA GLY A 539 44.84 -27.49 6.37
C GLY A 539 44.34 -26.47 5.34
N GLY A 540 45.20 -25.50 4.99
CA GLY A 540 44.86 -24.42 4.07
C GLY A 540 44.20 -23.20 4.75
N GLY A 541 43.72 -22.27 3.90
CA GLY A 541 42.98 -21.07 4.31
C GLY A 541 43.84 -19.97 4.96
N VAL A 542 43.23 -18.81 5.17
CA VAL A 542 43.89 -17.62 5.76
C VAL A 542 43.11 -17.13 6.98
N MET A 543 43.76 -17.08 8.13
CA MET A 543 43.25 -16.47 9.35
C MET A 543 43.86 -15.08 9.55
N VAL A 544 43.06 -14.14 10.06
CA VAL A 544 43.47 -12.77 10.36
C VAL A 544 43.16 -12.45 11.81
N GLY A 545 44.15 -11.90 12.51
CA GLY A 545 43.99 -11.32 13.84
C GLY A 545 44.77 -12.04 14.94
N ASN A 546 44.72 -11.44 16.12
CA ASN A 546 45.38 -11.90 17.32
C ASN A 546 44.46 -12.86 18.08
N ILE A 547 44.76 -14.15 18.03
CA ILE A 547 44.03 -15.18 18.78
C ILE A 547 44.66 -15.31 20.16
N ILE A 548 43.89 -15.02 21.20
CA ILE A 548 44.27 -15.25 22.59
C ILE A 548 43.26 -16.19 23.22
N ALA A 549 43.68 -17.44 23.40
CA ALA A 549 42.89 -18.54 23.91
C ALA A 549 43.39 -18.97 25.28
N ASN A 550 42.48 -19.30 26.20
CA ASN A 550 42.88 -19.76 27.52
C ASN A 550 43.51 -21.17 27.49
N SER A 551 42.92 -22.09 26.71
CA SER A 551 43.12 -23.55 26.82
C SER A 551 43.60 -24.23 25.53
N GLY A 552 44.12 -23.49 24.56
CA GLY A 552 44.91 -24.05 23.46
C GLY A 552 44.64 -23.39 22.11
N VAL A 553 45.61 -23.49 21.20
CA VAL A 553 45.42 -23.12 19.79
C VAL A 553 45.94 -24.25 18.91
N THR A 554 45.11 -24.75 18.00
CA THR A 554 45.48 -25.76 17.01
C THR A 554 45.39 -25.14 15.62
N LEU A 555 46.47 -25.20 14.84
CA LEU A 555 46.49 -24.75 13.44
C LEU A 555 46.84 -25.94 12.55
N SER A 556 45.88 -26.42 11.76
CA SER A 556 46.01 -27.65 10.98
C SER A 556 46.24 -28.92 11.83
N SER A 557 45.87 -30.07 11.27
CA SER A 557 46.02 -31.37 11.92
C SER A 557 47.33 -32.09 11.54
N PRO A 558 47.82 -33.01 12.38
CA PRO A 558 48.94 -33.91 12.05
C PRO A 558 48.79 -34.68 10.74
N ALA A 559 47.55 -34.98 10.33
CA ALA A 559 47.27 -35.66 9.07
C ALA A 559 47.71 -34.87 7.83
N ASN A 560 47.95 -33.56 7.97
CA ASN A 560 48.37 -32.68 6.89
C ASN A 560 49.89 -32.53 6.77
N SER A 561 50.68 -33.25 7.57
CA SER A 561 52.16 -33.16 7.59
C SER A 561 52.80 -33.42 6.23
N THR A 562 52.19 -34.27 5.39
CA THR A 562 52.65 -34.59 4.03
C THR A 562 51.94 -33.77 2.93
N ASN A 563 50.99 -32.92 3.30
CA ASN A 563 50.19 -32.12 2.35
C ASN A 563 50.83 -30.73 2.15
N PRO A 564 50.95 -30.22 0.91
CA PRO A 564 51.47 -28.89 0.64
C PRO A 564 50.55 -27.72 1.06
N PHE A 565 49.30 -27.97 1.49
CA PHE A 565 48.38 -26.88 1.85
C PHE A 565 48.78 -26.19 3.15
N LEU A 566 49.16 -24.91 3.04
CA LEU A 566 49.56 -24.08 4.16
C LEU A 566 48.36 -23.40 4.82
N THR A 567 48.24 -23.57 6.13
CA THR A 567 47.38 -22.68 6.93
C THR A 567 48.16 -21.40 7.20
N VAL A 568 47.62 -20.25 6.79
CA VAL A 568 48.27 -18.95 6.99
C VAL A 568 47.56 -18.20 8.11
N LEU A 569 48.32 -17.68 9.08
CA LEU A 569 47.82 -16.76 10.10
C LEU A 569 48.56 -15.42 9.98
N ASN A 570 47.83 -14.37 9.64
CA ASN A 570 48.32 -12.99 9.76
C ASN A 570 47.90 -12.47 11.13
N GLY A 571 48.78 -12.56 12.12
CA GLY A 571 48.44 -12.28 13.51
C GLY A 571 49.23 -13.12 14.51
N ARG A 572 48.58 -13.50 15.61
CA ARG A 572 49.20 -14.19 16.75
C ARG A 572 48.38 -15.41 17.16
N ALA A 573 49.04 -16.47 17.60
CA ALA A 573 48.44 -17.69 18.14
C ALA A 573 48.90 -17.92 19.59
N ILE A 574 48.14 -17.41 20.55
CA ILE A 574 48.51 -17.38 21.95
C ILE A 574 47.59 -18.31 22.74
N SER A 575 48.18 -19.27 23.45
CA SER A 575 47.53 -20.03 24.51
C SER A 575 48.10 -19.63 25.87
N LEU A 576 47.22 -19.22 26.80
CA LEU A 576 47.63 -18.75 28.13
C LEU A 576 48.04 -19.88 29.08
N VAL A 577 47.43 -21.06 28.92
CA VAL A 577 47.65 -22.21 29.81
C VAL A 577 48.15 -23.42 29.03
N ALA A 578 47.47 -23.80 27.94
CA ALA A 578 47.76 -25.04 27.23
C ALA A 578 48.75 -24.84 26.07
N SER A 579 48.90 -25.88 25.25
CA SER A 579 49.86 -25.90 24.15
C SER A 579 49.33 -25.16 22.92
N VAL A 580 50.27 -24.72 22.08
CA VAL A 580 49.97 -24.42 20.67
C VAL A 580 50.51 -25.55 19.80
N THR A 581 49.65 -26.12 18.96
CA THR A 581 50.02 -27.19 18.03
C THR A 581 49.82 -26.72 16.60
N MET A 582 50.78 -26.97 15.72
CA MET A 582 50.68 -26.56 14.32
C MET A 582 51.32 -27.54 13.34
N VAL A 583 50.85 -27.51 12.10
CA VAL A 583 51.36 -28.35 11.00
C VAL A 583 51.32 -27.56 9.70
N ASN A 584 52.44 -27.48 8.99
CA ASN A 584 52.56 -26.79 7.71
C ASN A 584 51.86 -25.42 7.74
N THR A 585 52.24 -24.61 8.72
CA THR A 585 51.57 -23.34 9.03
C THR A 585 52.52 -22.16 8.84
N THR A 586 52.07 -21.10 8.19
CA THR A 586 52.81 -19.83 8.11
C THR A 586 52.17 -18.82 9.06
N ILE A 587 52.93 -18.31 10.02
CA ILE A 587 52.48 -17.27 10.95
C ILE A 587 53.25 -15.99 10.65
N ASN A 588 52.54 -14.98 10.15
CA ASN A 588 53.06 -13.64 9.89
C ASN A 588 52.76 -12.76 11.09
N VAL A 589 53.74 -12.60 11.97
CA VAL A 589 53.58 -11.81 13.19
C VAL A 589 53.60 -10.33 12.82
N PRO A 590 52.57 -9.57 13.19
CA PRO A 590 52.57 -8.15 12.89
C PRO A 590 53.61 -7.39 13.72
N ASN A 591 54.27 -6.41 13.11
CA ASN A 591 55.12 -5.46 13.83
C ASN A 591 54.29 -4.66 14.85
N ASN A 592 54.82 -4.45 16.05
CA ASN A 592 54.18 -3.66 17.11
C ASN A 592 54.16 -2.16 16.77
#